data_AF-A0A0C4EM03-F1
#
_entry.id   AF-A0A0C4EM03-F1
#
_cell.length_a   1.000
_cell.length_b   1.000
_cell.length_c   1.000
_cell.angle_alpha   90.00
_cell.angle_beta   90.00
_cell.angle_gamma   90.00
#
_symmetry.space_group_name_H-M   'P 1'
#
loop_
_entity.id
_entity.type
_entity.pdbx_description
1 polymer ?
#
loop_
_entity_poly.entity_id
_entity_poly.type
_entity_poly.pdbx_seq_one_letter_code
_entity_poly.pdbx_strand_id
1 'polypeptide(L)'
;MMASDNSSEGIGDVLTGLAEQAGLTSEQFASKLQVIEGDLGTCMNISSLCKLQIPAGYSQTSLANLLSIPGGAHTMWNFAQAIFLHHWGDHTNRRDTGAWQILKALGIPADKPVTKRDFTLMISNMEKIHQADLLYCILLVMGKEGETLPETLPTMSPLDIQETYDRFLSGEALQNAVDKKQQTKLVNLLLRLRDFATVIEVNQATKEGDTGRLLFMWKRWAVMGQGLKKLVHYSRHLPQLILLLEIILPKSLAKVIEATLLLCPSGRKGHFVATDFYLEVQNFWLKYFYNHSGIGTVIERLRDVFSINIPIVSLSPKESSDQTYQSPH
;
A
#
# COMPACT_ATOMS: atom_id res chain seq x y z
N MET A 1 23.42 21.38 -0.23
CA MET A 1 21.94 21.36 -0.27
C MET A 1 21.43 22.22 0.89
N MET A 2 20.59 23.24 0.65
CA MET A 2 20.14 24.21 1.67
C MET A 2 18.61 24.26 1.86
N ALA A 3 17.81 23.59 1.04
CA ALA A 3 16.35 23.50 1.22
C ALA A 3 15.94 22.21 1.96
N SER A 4 14.85 22.28 2.75
CA SER A 4 14.30 21.10 3.44
C SER A 4 13.71 20.10 2.44
N ASP A 5 14.00 18.82 2.67
CA ASP A 5 13.45 17.65 1.97
C ASP A 5 11.91 17.54 2.00
N ASN A 6 11.25 18.30 2.88
CA ASN A 6 9.79 18.35 3.02
C ASN A 6 9.15 19.64 2.46
N SER A 7 9.83 20.34 1.55
CA SER A 7 9.35 21.60 0.95
C SER A 7 9.18 21.50 -0.56
N SER A 8 8.27 22.30 -1.13
CA SER A 8 8.12 22.41 -2.59
C SER A 8 9.40 22.88 -3.28
N GLU A 9 10.14 23.79 -2.65
CA GLU A 9 11.44 24.29 -3.13
C GLU A 9 12.49 23.17 -3.16
N GLY A 10 12.60 22.41 -2.06
CA GLY A 10 13.51 21.26 -1.99
C GLY A 10 13.20 20.18 -3.02
N ILE A 11 11.92 19.97 -3.37
CA ILE A 11 11.56 19.08 -4.49
C ILE A 11 12.05 19.63 -5.83
N GLY A 12 12.00 20.94 -6.04
CA GLY A 12 12.55 21.58 -7.24
C GLY A 12 14.06 21.31 -7.39
N ASP A 13 14.81 21.41 -6.29
CA ASP A 13 16.24 21.06 -6.26
C ASP A 13 16.48 19.58 -6.62
N VAL A 14 15.67 18.67 -6.06
CA VAL A 14 15.76 17.23 -6.34
C VAL A 14 15.50 16.94 -7.82
N LEU A 15 14.45 17.53 -8.42
CA LEU A 15 14.14 17.35 -9.83
C LEU A 15 15.26 17.85 -10.74
N THR A 16 15.86 18.99 -10.39
CA THR A 16 17.01 19.55 -11.11
C THR A 16 18.21 18.60 -11.04
N GLY A 17 18.54 18.13 -9.83
CA GLY A 17 19.64 17.18 -9.63
C GLY A 17 19.42 15.84 -10.36
N LEU A 18 18.18 15.33 -10.43
CA LEU A 18 17.85 14.13 -11.19
C LEU A 18 18.04 14.33 -12.70
N ALA A 19 17.62 15.48 -13.24
CA ALA A 19 17.82 15.81 -14.65
C ALA A 19 19.32 15.89 -15.00
N GLU A 20 20.11 16.56 -14.15
CA GLU A 20 21.56 16.67 -14.30
C GLU A 20 22.26 15.30 -14.25
N GLN A 21 21.90 14.46 -13.28
CA GLN A 21 22.45 13.10 -13.16
C GLN A 21 22.07 12.21 -14.34
N ALA A 22 20.89 12.43 -14.93
CA ALA A 22 20.45 11.74 -16.14
C ALA A 22 21.06 12.33 -17.44
N GLY A 23 21.85 13.40 -17.35
CA GLY A 23 22.43 14.09 -18.50
C GLY A 23 21.38 14.75 -19.41
N LEU A 24 20.22 15.12 -18.85
CA LEU A 24 19.11 15.72 -19.59
C LEU A 24 19.16 17.25 -19.50
N THR A 25 18.97 17.92 -20.63
CA THR A 25 18.68 19.36 -20.63
C THR A 25 17.28 19.62 -20.06
N SER A 26 17.01 20.85 -19.61
CA SER A 26 15.67 21.24 -19.11
C SER A 26 14.58 21.02 -20.17
N GLU A 27 14.89 21.21 -21.45
CA GLU A 27 13.98 20.94 -22.56
C GLU A 27 13.71 19.45 -22.73
N GLN A 28 14.75 18.62 -22.71
CA GLN A 28 14.60 17.17 -22.81
C GLN A 28 13.81 16.61 -21.63
N PHE A 29 14.06 17.12 -20.42
CA PHE A 29 13.30 16.75 -19.23
C PHE A 29 11.82 17.12 -19.37
N ALA A 30 11.52 18.38 -19.73
CA ALA A 30 10.16 18.87 -19.91
C ALA A 30 9.40 18.20 -21.06
N SER A 31 10.11 17.72 -22.08
CA SER A 31 9.52 17.02 -23.23
C SER A 31 9.03 15.59 -22.92
N LYS A 32 9.41 15.04 -21.77
CA LYS A 32 9.11 13.65 -21.37
C LYS A 32 8.21 13.62 -20.14
N LEU A 33 7.20 12.75 -20.16
CA LEU A 33 6.39 12.45 -18.99
C LEU A 33 7.29 11.84 -17.89
N GLN A 34 7.24 12.42 -16.70
CA GLN A 34 7.93 11.91 -15.51
C GLN A 34 6.89 11.37 -14.53
N VAL A 35 6.86 10.05 -14.35
CA VAL A 35 5.99 9.42 -13.36
C VAL A 35 6.77 9.34 -12.04
N ILE A 36 6.23 9.93 -10.98
CA ILE A 36 6.86 9.97 -9.66
C ILE A 36 5.91 9.30 -8.67
N GLU A 37 6.29 8.10 -8.21
CA GLU A 37 5.57 7.40 -7.15
C GLU A 37 6.22 7.70 -5.80
N GLY A 38 5.40 7.93 -4.77
CA GLY A 38 5.90 8.14 -3.41
C GLY A 38 4.79 8.32 -2.41
N ASP A 39 5.17 8.69 -1.18
CA ASP A 39 4.16 9.02 -0.18
C ASP A 39 3.32 10.24 -0.59
N LEU A 40 2.16 10.37 0.05
CA LEU A 40 1.22 11.44 -0.30
C LEU A 40 1.76 12.85 -0.02
N GLY A 41 2.64 13.01 0.97
CA GLY A 41 3.29 14.29 1.26
C GLY A 41 4.18 14.73 0.10
N THR A 42 4.98 13.82 -0.46
CA THR A 42 5.76 14.07 -1.68
C THR A 42 4.85 14.47 -2.84
N CYS A 43 3.76 13.72 -3.06
CA CYS A 43 2.81 14.02 -4.14
C CYS A 43 2.16 15.40 -3.98
N MET A 44 1.83 15.79 -2.75
CA MET A 44 1.29 17.11 -2.42
C MET A 44 2.29 18.23 -2.67
N ASN A 45 3.56 18.04 -2.31
CA ASN A 45 4.62 19.03 -2.54
C ASN A 45 4.90 19.21 -4.05
N ILE A 46 4.90 18.12 -4.84
CA ILE A 46 4.98 18.20 -6.31
C ILE A 46 3.80 18.99 -6.87
N SER A 47 2.57 18.68 -6.44
CA SER A 47 1.37 19.40 -6.89
C SER A 47 1.41 20.88 -6.50
N SER A 48 1.91 21.19 -5.31
CA SER A 48 2.12 22.56 -4.83
C SER A 48 3.12 23.32 -5.69
N LEU A 49 4.27 22.70 -6.00
CA LEU A 49 5.29 23.27 -6.88
C LEU A 49 4.72 23.56 -8.28
N CYS A 50 3.99 22.62 -8.87
CA CYS A 50 3.35 22.84 -10.18
C CYS A 50 2.36 24.01 -10.14
N LYS A 51 1.57 24.13 -9.06
CA LYS A 51 0.60 25.24 -8.90
C LYS A 51 1.27 26.60 -8.75
N LEU A 52 2.41 26.68 -8.06
CA LEU A 52 3.17 27.93 -7.91
C LEU A 52 3.74 28.43 -9.25
N GLN A 53 3.88 27.55 -10.23
CA GLN A 53 4.35 27.90 -11.57
C GLN A 53 3.22 28.30 -12.51
N ILE A 54 1.95 28.22 -12.10
CA ILE A 54 0.82 28.63 -12.93
C ILE A 54 0.55 30.14 -12.76
N PRO A 55 0.45 30.92 -13.85
CA PRO A 55 0.59 30.51 -15.26
C PRO A 55 2.07 30.47 -15.70
N ALA A 56 2.47 29.36 -16.32
CA ALA A 56 3.77 29.25 -16.97
C ALA A 56 3.61 29.46 -18.48
N GLY A 57 4.41 30.35 -19.06
CA GLY A 57 4.42 30.60 -20.51
C GLY A 57 5.21 29.55 -21.31
N TYR A 58 6.04 28.75 -20.66
CA TYR A 58 6.95 27.80 -21.29
C TYR A 58 6.89 26.43 -20.61
N SER A 59 7.04 25.37 -21.41
CA SER A 59 7.00 23.98 -20.93
C SER A 59 8.05 23.69 -19.84
N GLN A 60 9.25 24.25 -20.02
CA GLN A 60 10.41 24.10 -19.13
C GLN A 60 10.17 24.64 -17.72
N THR A 61 9.30 25.64 -17.58
CA THR A 61 9.00 26.28 -16.30
C THR A 61 7.65 25.87 -15.73
N SER A 62 6.91 24.99 -16.41
CA SER A 62 5.54 24.62 -16.03
C SER A 62 5.45 23.37 -15.16
N LEU A 63 6.45 22.47 -15.29
CA LEU A 63 6.45 21.12 -14.72
C LEU A 63 5.17 20.31 -15.03
N ALA A 64 4.43 20.67 -16.08
CA ALA A 64 3.18 20.00 -16.47
C ALA A 64 3.40 18.55 -16.94
N ASN A 65 4.65 18.17 -17.21
CA ASN A 65 5.06 16.83 -17.57
C ASN A 65 5.25 15.90 -16.35
N LEU A 66 5.07 16.39 -15.11
CA LEU A 66 5.14 15.56 -13.91
C LEU A 66 3.78 14.92 -13.60
N LEU A 67 3.80 13.61 -13.36
CA LEU A 67 2.65 12.85 -12.89
C LEU A 67 2.98 12.16 -11.58
N SER A 68 2.47 12.71 -10.46
CA SER A 68 2.67 12.11 -9.15
C SER A 68 1.59 11.07 -8.83
N ILE A 69 2.01 9.89 -8.36
CA ILE A 69 1.14 8.76 -8.03
C ILE A 69 1.35 8.41 -6.55
N PRO A 70 0.30 8.48 -5.71
CA PRO A 70 0.39 8.01 -4.33
C PRO A 70 0.75 6.53 -4.28
N GLY A 71 1.78 6.18 -3.51
CA GLY A 71 2.29 4.83 -3.41
C GLY A 71 1.28 3.82 -2.86
N GLY A 72 1.36 2.60 -3.36
CA GLY A 72 0.41 1.52 -3.03
C GLY A 72 0.49 1.09 -1.56
N ALA A 73 1.70 1.00 -0.99
CA ALA A 73 1.92 0.63 0.40
C ALA A 73 1.36 1.69 1.32
N HIS A 74 1.72 2.96 1.10
CA HIS A 74 1.26 4.05 1.94
C HIS A 74 -0.27 4.19 1.88
N THR A 75 -0.88 3.98 0.72
CA THR A 75 -2.35 3.92 0.59
C THR A 75 -2.92 2.81 1.47
N MET A 76 -2.40 1.57 1.32
CA MET A 76 -2.84 0.42 2.11
C MET A 76 -2.66 0.63 3.63
N TRP A 77 -1.50 1.14 4.05
CA TRP A 77 -1.16 1.38 5.45
C TRP A 77 -2.13 2.34 6.12
N ASN A 78 -2.46 3.45 5.46
CA ASN A 78 -3.34 4.47 6.02
C ASN A 78 -4.79 3.99 6.06
N PHE A 79 -5.28 3.34 5.00
CA PHE A 79 -6.65 2.79 4.99
C PHE A 79 -6.83 1.65 5.99
N ALA A 80 -5.91 0.67 6.02
CA ALA A 80 -5.97 -0.45 6.96
C ALA A 80 -5.92 0.04 8.41
N GLN A 81 -5.03 0.99 8.73
CA GLN A 81 -4.97 1.62 10.05
C GLN A 81 -6.30 2.30 10.42
N ALA A 82 -6.88 3.09 9.52
CA ALA A 82 -8.12 3.80 9.79
C ALA A 82 -9.30 2.85 10.02
N ILE A 83 -9.40 1.79 9.20
CA ILE A 83 -10.40 0.73 9.34
C ILE A 83 -10.20 -0.03 10.66
N PHE A 84 -8.97 -0.41 10.98
CA PHE A 84 -8.66 -1.12 12.22
C PHE A 84 -9.02 -0.30 13.46
N LEU A 85 -8.66 0.98 13.47
CA LEU A 85 -9.00 1.89 14.57
C LEU A 85 -10.49 2.17 14.68
N HIS A 86 -11.22 2.18 13.55
CA HIS A 86 -12.68 2.33 13.56
C HIS A 86 -13.37 1.16 14.26
N HIS A 87 -12.86 -0.06 14.03
CA HIS A 87 -13.39 -1.30 14.61
C HIS A 87 -12.72 -1.73 15.92
N TRP A 88 -11.77 -0.93 16.44
CA TRP A 88 -10.99 -1.31 17.61
C TRP A 88 -11.88 -1.58 18.82
N GLY A 89 -12.80 -0.65 19.12
CA GLY A 89 -13.72 -0.71 20.26
C GLY A 89 -13.24 0.04 21.50
N ASP A 90 -14.03 -0.03 22.56
CA ASP A 90 -13.75 0.58 23.87
C ASP A 90 -13.36 -0.49 24.90
N HIS A 91 -12.06 -0.61 25.16
CA HIS A 91 -11.48 -1.55 26.13
C HIS A 91 -11.91 -1.29 27.59
N THR A 92 -12.43 -0.10 27.91
CA THR A 92 -12.94 0.22 29.25
C THR A 92 -14.36 -0.33 29.47
N ASN A 93 -15.08 -0.60 28.38
CA ASN A 93 -16.43 -1.14 28.41
C ASN A 93 -16.41 -2.66 28.22
N ARG A 94 -16.68 -3.42 29.29
CA ARG A 94 -16.74 -4.90 29.25
C ARG A 94 -17.83 -5.48 28.34
N ARG A 95 -18.82 -4.67 27.93
CA ARG A 95 -19.88 -5.08 27.00
C ARG A 95 -19.57 -4.72 25.54
N ASP A 96 -18.48 -3.99 25.31
CA ASP A 96 -18.00 -3.69 23.97
C ASP A 96 -17.62 -5.00 23.25
N THR A 97 -17.81 -4.99 21.93
CA THR A 97 -17.59 -6.17 21.08
C THR A 97 -16.57 -5.88 19.99
N GLY A 98 -15.70 -4.88 20.20
CA GLY A 98 -14.70 -4.46 19.24
C GLY A 98 -13.58 -5.49 19.03
N ALA A 99 -12.71 -5.17 18.08
CA ALA A 99 -11.59 -6.03 17.68
C ALA A 99 -10.64 -6.38 18.85
N TRP A 100 -10.49 -5.48 19.83
CA TRP A 100 -9.66 -5.73 21.02
C TRP A 100 -10.10 -6.97 21.82
N GLN A 101 -11.41 -7.22 21.88
CA GLN A 101 -11.96 -8.33 22.66
C GLN A 101 -11.63 -9.67 22.02
N ILE A 102 -11.67 -9.74 20.68
CA ILE A 102 -11.33 -10.94 19.92
C ILE A 102 -9.83 -11.27 20.08
N LEU A 103 -8.95 -10.28 19.97
CA LEU A 103 -7.51 -10.49 20.23
C LEU A 103 -7.26 -11.01 21.64
N LYS A 104 -7.94 -10.44 22.65
CA LYS A 104 -7.84 -10.90 24.03
C LYS A 104 -8.32 -12.34 24.19
N ALA A 105 -9.41 -12.73 23.53
CA ALA A 105 -9.91 -14.10 23.54
C ALA A 105 -8.93 -15.10 22.89
N LEU A 106 -8.16 -14.64 21.89
CA LEU A 106 -7.09 -15.41 21.25
C LEU A 106 -5.78 -15.43 22.06
N GLY A 107 -5.72 -14.80 23.24
CA GLY A 107 -4.50 -14.70 24.05
C GLY A 107 -3.47 -13.71 23.53
N ILE A 108 -3.86 -12.80 22.62
CA ILE A 108 -2.98 -11.78 22.04
C ILE A 108 -3.10 -10.49 22.87
N PRO A 109 -1.98 -9.88 23.30
CA PRO A 109 -2.01 -8.59 24.01
C PRO A 109 -2.75 -7.51 23.20
N ALA A 110 -3.72 -6.86 23.82
CA ALA A 110 -4.66 -5.95 23.15
C ALA A 110 -4.96 -4.68 23.97
N ASP A 111 -4.01 -4.21 24.78
CA ASP A 111 -4.19 -2.97 25.56
C ASP A 111 -4.32 -1.74 24.66
N LYS A 112 -3.64 -1.75 23.51
CA LYS A 112 -3.68 -0.69 22.50
C LYS A 112 -3.64 -1.29 21.10
N PRO A 113 -4.27 -0.63 20.10
CA PRO A 113 -4.18 -1.08 18.73
C PRO A 113 -2.76 -0.95 18.21
N VAL A 114 -2.30 -1.97 17.50
CA VAL A 114 -1.05 -1.91 16.73
C VAL A 114 -1.18 -0.81 15.67
N THR A 115 -0.10 -0.07 15.47
CA THR A 115 -0.06 1.03 14.50
C THR A 115 0.58 0.59 13.19
N LYS A 116 0.39 1.35 12.13
CA LYS A 116 1.03 1.15 10.82
C LYS A 116 2.55 1.14 10.85
N ARG A 117 3.18 1.57 11.97
CA ARG A 117 4.63 1.41 12.18
C ARG A 117 5.05 -0.06 12.21
N ASP A 118 4.18 -0.93 12.73
CA ASP A 118 4.30 -2.38 12.64
C ASP A 118 3.14 -2.91 11.79
N PHE A 119 3.19 -2.56 10.51
CA PHE A 119 2.14 -2.88 9.56
C PHE A 119 1.91 -4.39 9.44
N THR A 120 3.00 -5.17 9.46
CA THR A 120 2.94 -6.64 9.39
C THR A 120 2.15 -7.22 10.55
N LEU A 121 2.42 -6.79 11.79
CA LEU A 121 1.67 -7.26 12.95
C LEU A 121 0.23 -6.76 12.92
N MET A 122 -0.01 -5.52 12.49
CA MET A 122 -1.37 -4.96 12.36
C MET A 122 -2.22 -5.80 11.40
N ILE A 123 -1.71 -6.09 10.20
CA ILE A 123 -2.42 -6.92 9.22
C ILE A 123 -2.62 -8.34 9.74
N SER A 124 -1.61 -8.93 10.37
CA SER A 124 -1.75 -10.27 10.96
C SER A 124 -2.83 -10.31 12.05
N ASN A 125 -2.97 -9.26 12.86
CA ASN A 125 -4.04 -9.16 13.84
C ASN A 125 -5.41 -9.02 13.18
N MET A 126 -5.53 -8.18 12.14
CA MET A 126 -6.78 -8.05 11.38
C MET A 126 -7.21 -9.37 10.74
N GLU A 127 -6.27 -10.13 10.16
CA GLU A 127 -6.51 -11.47 9.59
C GLU A 127 -7.02 -12.45 10.65
N LYS A 128 -6.35 -12.53 11.81
CA LYS A 128 -6.77 -13.41 12.92
C LYS A 128 -8.16 -13.06 13.45
N ILE A 129 -8.46 -11.77 13.62
CA ILE A 129 -9.77 -11.31 14.07
C ILE A 129 -10.84 -11.68 13.04
N HIS A 130 -10.58 -11.42 11.75
CA HIS A 130 -11.52 -11.73 10.68
C HIS A 130 -11.80 -13.23 10.58
N GLN A 131 -10.77 -14.07 10.67
CA GLN A 131 -10.91 -15.53 10.67
C GLN A 131 -11.70 -16.02 11.89
N ALA A 132 -11.46 -15.48 13.08
CA ALA A 132 -12.19 -15.84 14.29
C ALA A 132 -13.67 -15.45 14.20
N ASP A 133 -13.98 -14.25 13.69
CA ASP A 133 -15.36 -13.79 13.48
C ASP A 133 -16.08 -14.65 12.42
N LEU A 134 -15.41 -14.98 11.31
CA LEU A 134 -15.96 -15.86 10.28
C LEU A 134 -16.24 -17.26 10.83
N LEU A 135 -15.29 -17.83 11.57
CA LEU A 135 -15.45 -19.13 12.21
C LEU A 135 -16.65 -19.11 13.17
N TYR A 136 -16.80 -18.07 13.97
CA TYR A 136 -17.96 -17.92 14.84
C TYR A 136 -19.29 -17.90 14.06
N CYS A 137 -19.35 -17.18 12.94
CA CYS A 137 -20.55 -17.16 12.08
C CYS A 137 -20.88 -18.53 11.49
N ILE A 138 -19.85 -19.28 11.05
CA ILE A 138 -19.99 -20.64 10.53
C ILE A 138 -20.52 -21.57 11.63
N LEU A 139 -19.93 -21.52 12.82
CA LEU A 139 -20.36 -22.37 13.94
C LEU A 139 -21.80 -22.07 14.36
N LEU A 140 -22.23 -20.81 14.30
CA LEU A 140 -23.63 -20.42 14.57
C LEU A 140 -24.63 -20.94 13.54
N VAL A 141 -24.23 -21.13 12.28
CA VAL A 141 -25.09 -21.77 11.26
C VAL A 141 -25.15 -23.27 11.51
N MET A 142 -24.01 -23.87 11.84
CA MET A 142 -23.92 -25.30 12.12
C MET A 142 -24.52 -25.70 13.48
N GLY A 143 -24.90 -24.74 14.34
CA GLY A 143 -25.42 -24.97 15.69
C GLY A 143 -24.36 -25.52 16.67
N LYS A 144 -23.09 -25.13 16.49
CA LYS A 144 -21.92 -25.65 17.20
C LYS A 144 -21.12 -24.60 17.98
N GLU A 145 -21.66 -23.40 18.17
CA GLU A 145 -20.95 -22.27 18.79
C GLU A 145 -20.49 -22.52 20.24
N GLY A 146 -21.12 -23.46 20.94
CA GLY A 146 -20.78 -23.85 22.31
C GLY A 146 -20.02 -25.16 22.43
N GLU A 147 -19.73 -25.84 21.32
CA GLU A 147 -19.10 -27.16 21.32
C GLU A 147 -17.57 -27.04 21.26
N THR A 148 -16.86 -27.93 21.95
CA THR A 148 -15.43 -28.11 21.71
C THR A 148 -15.24 -28.82 20.37
N LEU A 149 -14.51 -28.17 19.44
CA LEU A 149 -14.27 -28.76 18.13
C LEU A 149 -13.38 -30.01 18.27
N PRO A 150 -13.76 -31.14 17.64
CA PRO A 150 -12.95 -32.36 17.63
C PRO A 150 -11.67 -32.16 16.79
N GLU A 151 -10.68 -33.04 16.99
CA GLU A 151 -9.43 -33.02 16.20
C GLU A 151 -9.69 -33.13 14.69
N THR A 152 -10.69 -33.93 14.30
CA THR A 152 -11.17 -33.98 12.91
C THR A 152 -12.27 -32.96 12.72
N LEU A 153 -11.95 -31.84 12.06
CA LEU A 153 -12.89 -30.74 11.87
C LEU A 153 -14.13 -31.16 11.06
N PRO A 154 -15.33 -30.70 11.46
CA PRO A 154 -16.54 -30.97 10.69
C PRO A 154 -16.47 -30.29 9.33
N THR A 155 -16.87 -31.01 8.28
CA THR A 155 -16.95 -30.46 6.93
C THR A 155 -18.23 -29.62 6.78
N MET A 156 -18.11 -28.42 6.22
CA MET A 156 -19.27 -27.62 5.85
C MET A 156 -19.93 -28.20 4.59
N SER A 157 -21.25 -28.28 4.59
CA SER A 157 -22.02 -28.51 3.38
C SER A 157 -22.12 -27.23 2.54
N PRO A 158 -22.39 -27.33 1.22
CA PRO A 158 -22.67 -26.15 0.40
C PRO A 158 -23.83 -25.30 0.93
N LEU A 159 -24.81 -25.93 1.61
CA LEU A 159 -25.92 -25.23 2.25
C LEU A 159 -25.45 -24.40 3.45
N ASP A 160 -24.56 -24.93 4.28
CA ASP A 160 -24.00 -24.18 5.42
C ASP A 160 -23.23 -22.94 4.96
N ILE A 161 -22.50 -23.05 3.83
CA ILE A 161 -21.77 -21.93 3.24
C ILE A 161 -22.76 -20.84 2.78
N GLN A 162 -23.79 -21.24 2.03
CA GLN A 162 -24.80 -20.33 1.50
C GLN A 162 -25.55 -19.65 2.64
N GLU A 163 -25.97 -20.39 3.66
CA GLU A 163 -26.67 -19.84 4.83
C GLU A 163 -25.77 -18.90 5.63
N THR A 164 -24.48 -19.22 5.79
CA THR A 164 -23.51 -18.30 6.43
C THR A 164 -23.42 -16.99 5.66
N TYR A 165 -23.36 -17.07 4.33
CA TYR A 165 -23.32 -15.88 3.48
C TYR A 165 -24.60 -15.06 3.62
N ASP A 166 -25.77 -15.68 3.46
CA ASP A 166 -27.06 -15.00 3.50
C ASP A 166 -27.34 -14.35 4.85
N ARG A 167 -26.93 -15.00 5.94
CA ARG A 167 -27.17 -14.57 7.31
C ARG A 167 -26.17 -13.52 7.82
N PHE A 168 -24.93 -13.51 7.33
CA PHE A 168 -23.85 -12.68 7.90
C PHE A 168 -22.99 -11.89 6.90
N LEU A 169 -22.93 -12.27 5.63
CA LEU A 169 -21.98 -11.66 4.67
C LEU A 169 -22.68 -10.90 3.53
N SER A 170 -23.99 -11.07 3.38
CA SER A 170 -24.80 -10.38 2.38
C SER A 170 -25.10 -8.92 2.76
N GLY A 171 -25.39 -8.09 1.75
CA GLY A 171 -25.87 -6.72 1.98
C GLY A 171 -27.25 -6.70 2.69
N GLU A 172 -28.09 -7.69 2.40
CA GLU A 172 -29.40 -7.86 3.03
C GLU A 172 -29.29 -8.19 4.51
N ALA A 173 -28.32 -9.01 4.92
CA ALA A 173 -28.05 -9.30 6.33
C ALA A 173 -27.79 -8.01 7.13
N LEU A 174 -26.95 -7.13 6.58
CA LEU A 174 -26.64 -5.85 7.20
C LEU A 174 -27.87 -4.94 7.26
N GLN A 175 -28.61 -4.82 6.15
CA GLN A 175 -29.81 -3.98 6.09
C GLN A 175 -30.87 -4.44 7.11
N ASN A 176 -31.14 -5.76 7.15
CA ASN A 176 -32.06 -6.37 8.10
C ASN A 176 -31.64 -6.15 9.57
N ALA A 177 -30.34 -6.21 9.86
CA ALA A 177 -29.81 -5.96 11.21
C ALA A 177 -29.97 -4.49 11.63
N VAL A 178 -29.75 -3.55 10.71
CA VAL A 178 -29.92 -2.10 10.94
C VAL A 178 -31.39 -1.76 11.19
N ASP A 179 -32.30 -2.29 10.37
CA ASP A 179 -33.74 -2.01 10.47
C ASP A 179 -34.35 -2.51 11.78
N LYS A 180 -33.78 -3.58 12.35
CA LYS A 180 -34.22 -4.16 13.62
C LYS A 180 -33.82 -3.37 14.87
N LYS A 181 -33.21 -2.19 14.76
CA LYS A 181 -32.83 -1.15 15.78
C LYS A 181 -32.19 -1.58 17.13
N GLN A 182 -32.38 -2.81 17.61
CA GLN A 182 -31.88 -3.38 18.86
C GLN A 182 -30.65 -4.26 18.67
N GLN A 183 -30.15 -4.41 17.43
CA GLN A 183 -29.07 -5.34 17.09
C GLN A 183 -27.71 -4.66 16.87
N THR A 184 -27.37 -3.63 17.66
CA THR A 184 -26.12 -2.86 17.51
C THR A 184 -24.86 -3.74 17.48
N LYS A 185 -24.81 -4.80 18.29
CA LYS A 185 -23.66 -5.73 18.31
C LYS A 185 -23.53 -6.52 17.01
N LEU A 186 -24.65 -6.99 16.46
CA LEU A 186 -24.66 -7.69 15.19
C LEU A 186 -24.24 -6.73 14.07
N VAL A 187 -24.82 -5.53 14.02
CA VAL A 187 -24.42 -4.51 13.03
C VAL A 187 -22.92 -4.25 13.07
N ASN A 188 -22.33 -4.09 14.26
CA ASN A 188 -20.88 -3.90 14.42
C ASN A 188 -20.07 -5.10 13.91
N LEU A 189 -20.50 -6.33 14.20
CA LEU A 189 -19.86 -7.55 13.70
C LEU A 189 -19.90 -7.62 12.16
N LEU A 190 -21.08 -7.40 11.56
CA LEU A 190 -21.27 -7.45 10.10
C LEU A 190 -20.42 -6.38 9.39
N LEU A 191 -20.38 -5.16 9.94
CA LEU A 191 -19.54 -4.09 9.42
C LEU A 191 -18.04 -4.44 9.53
N ARG A 192 -17.61 -5.00 10.67
CA ARG A 192 -16.21 -5.42 10.85
C ARG A 192 -15.82 -6.53 9.88
N LEU A 193 -16.66 -7.55 9.71
CA LEU A 193 -16.46 -8.63 8.74
C LEU A 193 -16.28 -8.07 7.33
N ARG A 194 -17.21 -7.22 6.88
CA ARG A 194 -17.14 -6.57 5.57
C ARG A 194 -15.87 -5.75 5.40
N ASP A 195 -15.56 -4.88 6.36
CA ASP A 195 -14.48 -3.90 6.21
C ASP A 195 -13.11 -4.57 6.30
N PHE A 196 -12.92 -5.54 7.20
CA PHE A 196 -11.67 -6.29 7.30
C PHE A 196 -11.44 -7.17 6.07
N ALA A 197 -12.49 -7.74 5.48
CA ALA A 197 -12.38 -8.49 4.24
C ALA A 197 -11.75 -7.62 3.12
N THR A 198 -12.10 -6.33 3.03
CA THR A 198 -11.49 -5.45 2.01
C THR A 198 -9.99 -5.23 2.22
N VAL A 199 -9.53 -5.16 3.47
CA VAL A 199 -8.10 -5.00 3.80
C VAL A 199 -7.31 -6.27 3.52
N ILE A 200 -7.89 -7.42 3.88
CA ILE A 200 -7.28 -8.72 3.63
C ILE A 200 -7.21 -8.99 2.12
N GLU A 201 -8.27 -8.66 1.38
CA GLU A 201 -8.29 -8.79 -0.08
C GLU A 201 -7.22 -7.92 -0.75
N VAL A 202 -7.06 -6.66 -0.32
CA VAL A 202 -5.97 -5.78 -0.80
C VAL A 202 -4.60 -6.39 -0.49
N ASN A 203 -4.42 -6.99 0.69
CA ASN A 203 -3.16 -7.65 1.07
C ASN A 203 -2.86 -8.83 0.14
N GLN A 204 -3.85 -9.68 -0.12
CA GLN A 204 -3.68 -10.87 -0.97
C GLN A 204 -3.48 -10.49 -2.44
N ALA A 205 -4.31 -9.57 -2.97
CA ALA A 205 -4.14 -9.05 -4.32
C ALA A 205 -2.73 -8.44 -4.52
N THR A 206 -2.24 -7.71 -3.52
CA THR A 206 -0.87 -7.16 -3.54
C THR A 206 0.18 -8.27 -3.59
N LYS A 207 0.08 -9.31 -2.75
CA LYS A 207 1.04 -10.43 -2.76
C LYS A 207 1.01 -11.25 -4.05
N GLU A 208 -0.16 -11.39 -4.65
CA GLU A 208 -0.37 -12.08 -5.92
C GLU A 208 0.05 -11.25 -7.14
N GLY A 209 0.29 -9.95 -6.97
CA GLY A 209 0.60 -9.03 -8.07
C GLY A 209 -0.63 -8.67 -8.92
N ASP A 210 -1.84 -8.87 -8.40
CA ASP A 210 -3.09 -8.60 -9.10
C ASP A 210 -3.54 -7.15 -8.88
N THR A 211 -3.12 -6.28 -9.79
CA THR A 211 -3.47 -4.86 -9.78
C THR A 211 -4.96 -4.62 -10.05
N GLY A 212 -5.64 -5.54 -10.76
CA GLY A 212 -7.07 -5.45 -11.04
C GLY A 212 -7.91 -5.61 -9.77
N ARG A 213 -7.64 -6.66 -8.99
CA ARG A 213 -8.26 -6.90 -7.67
C ARG A 213 -7.94 -5.77 -6.69
N LEU A 214 -6.69 -5.29 -6.70
CA LEU A 214 -6.25 -4.16 -5.89
C LEU A 214 -7.10 -2.90 -6.18
N LEU A 215 -7.18 -2.49 -7.46
CA LEU A 215 -7.93 -1.31 -7.88
C LEU A 215 -9.43 -1.46 -7.63
N PHE A 216 -9.97 -2.67 -7.81
CA PHE A 216 -11.36 -2.97 -7.48
C PHE A 216 -11.67 -2.69 -6.01
N MET A 217 -10.79 -3.10 -5.08
CA MET A 217 -10.95 -2.74 -3.66
C MET A 217 -10.73 -1.26 -3.39
N TRP A 218 -9.76 -0.62 -4.05
CA TRP A 218 -9.52 0.82 -3.91
C TRP A 218 -10.73 1.67 -4.31
N LYS A 219 -11.51 1.25 -5.31
CA LYS A 219 -12.79 1.90 -5.65
C LYS A 219 -13.79 1.85 -4.51
N ARG A 220 -13.86 0.74 -3.79
CA ARG A 220 -14.72 0.63 -2.60
C ARG A 220 -14.21 1.53 -1.48
N TRP A 221 -12.90 1.56 -1.27
CA TRP A 221 -12.24 2.45 -0.32
C TRP A 221 -12.41 3.93 -0.65
N ALA A 222 -12.48 4.32 -1.92
CA ALA A 222 -12.73 5.70 -2.31
C ALA A 222 -14.06 6.24 -1.77
N VAL A 223 -15.08 5.37 -1.67
CA VAL A 223 -16.37 5.68 -1.05
C VAL A 223 -16.32 5.50 0.47
N MET A 224 -15.86 4.35 0.96
CA MET A 224 -15.81 4.05 2.40
C MET A 224 -14.95 5.05 3.17
N GLY A 225 -13.83 5.48 2.59
CA GLY A 225 -12.88 6.42 3.18
C GLY A 225 -13.48 7.79 3.50
N GLN A 226 -14.56 8.19 2.83
CA GLN A 226 -15.25 9.45 3.14
C GLN A 226 -15.89 9.43 4.54
N GLY A 227 -16.28 8.26 5.04
CA GLY A 227 -16.82 8.09 6.39
C GLY A 227 -15.75 7.99 7.50
N LEU A 228 -14.48 7.76 7.13
CA LEU A 228 -13.38 7.58 8.08
C LEU A 228 -12.76 8.93 8.46
N LYS A 229 -13.31 9.56 9.52
CA LYS A 229 -12.92 10.91 9.97
C LYS A 229 -11.41 11.14 10.16
N LYS A 230 -10.65 10.10 10.50
CA LYS A 230 -9.19 10.18 10.73
C LYS A 230 -8.34 10.02 9.46
N LEU A 231 -8.95 9.80 8.30
CA LEU A 231 -8.28 9.50 7.03
C LEU A 231 -8.35 10.68 6.03
N VAL A 232 -8.21 11.93 6.50
CA VAL A 232 -8.54 13.14 5.71
C VAL A 232 -7.79 13.25 4.38
N HIS A 233 -6.48 12.96 4.36
CA HIS A 233 -5.68 13.16 3.16
C HIS A 233 -5.91 12.04 2.14
N TYR A 234 -5.71 10.78 2.55
CA TYR A 234 -5.85 9.64 1.65
C TYR A 234 -7.28 9.41 1.17
N SER A 235 -8.32 9.78 1.95
CA SER A 235 -9.71 9.71 1.48
C SER A 235 -10.01 10.66 0.33
N ARG A 236 -9.32 11.80 0.24
CA ARG A 236 -9.49 12.77 -0.86
C ARG A 236 -8.70 12.39 -2.11
N HIS A 237 -7.51 11.83 -1.92
CA HIS A 237 -6.60 11.52 -3.02
C HIS A 237 -6.91 10.20 -3.73
N LEU A 238 -7.38 9.16 -3.03
CA LEU A 238 -7.69 7.89 -3.66
C LEU A 238 -8.76 8.00 -4.77
N PRO A 239 -9.88 8.72 -4.59
CA PRO A 239 -10.83 8.97 -5.67
C PRO A 239 -10.21 9.70 -6.87
N GLN A 240 -9.30 10.65 -6.64
CA GLN A 240 -8.62 11.37 -7.71
C GLN A 240 -7.73 10.44 -8.54
N LEU A 241 -6.98 9.55 -7.87
CA LEU A 241 -6.16 8.54 -8.54
C LEU A 241 -7.02 7.60 -9.40
N ILE A 242 -8.19 7.17 -8.90
CA ILE A 242 -9.10 6.32 -9.67
C ILE A 242 -9.62 7.06 -10.91
N LEU A 243 -10.08 8.29 -10.77
CA LEU A 243 -10.54 9.09 -11.92
C LEU A 243 -9.42 9.34 -12.92
N LEU A 244 -8.20 9.55 -12.43
CA LEU A 244 -7.02 9.71 -13.26
C LEU A 244 -6.78 8.46 -14.12
N LEU A 245 -6.75 7.28 -13.51
CA LEU A 245 -6.48 6.01 -14.21
C LEU A 245 -7.62 5.60 -15.14
N GLU A 246 -8.89 5.77 -14.73
CA GLU A 246 -10.03 5.20 -15.45
C GLU A 246 -10.63 6.12 -16.52
N ILE A 247 -10.51 7.43 -16.34
CA ILE A 247 -11.22 8.43 -17.15
C ILE A 247 -10.26 9.37 -17.87
N ILE A 248 -9.25 9.89 -17.16
CA ILE A 248 -8.44 10.99 -17.66
C ILE A 248 -7.29 10.48 -18.55
N LEU A 249 -6.58 9.45 -18.12
CA LEU A 249 -5.41 8.97 -18.84
C LEU A 249 -5.78 8.11 -20.05
N PRO A 250 -5.00 8.17 -21.14
CA PRO A 250 -5.09 7.17 -22.20
C PRO A 250 -4.92 5.76 -21.63
N LYS A 251 -5.73 4.80 -22.08
CA LYS A 251 -5.73 3.42 -21.58
C LYS A 251 -4.35 2.77 -21.56
N SER A 252 -3.51 3.04 -22.56
CA SER A 252 -2.14 2.54 -22.63
C SER A 252 -1.27 3.08 -21.49
N LEU A 253 -1.39 4.36 -21.16
CA LEU A 253 -0.64 5.00 -20.08
C LEU A 253 -1.17 4.57 -18.70
N ALA A 254 -2.49 4.49 -18.53
CA ALA A 254 -3.09 3.93 -17.32
C ALA A 254 -2.54 2.54 -17.03
N LYS A 255 -2.54 1.65 -18.03
CA LYS A 255 -1.97 0.30 -17.91
C LYS A 255 -0.50 0.28 -17.49
N VAL A 256 0.31 1.23 -17.97
CA VAL A 256 1.71 1.35 -17.53
C VAL A 256 1.77 1.72 -16.05
N ILE A 257 1.01 2.71 -15.61
CA ILE A 257 0.99 3.14 -14.20
C ILE A 257 0.47 2.03 -13.29
N GLU A 258 -0.59 1.33 -13.71
CA GLU A 258 -1.11 0.19 -12.96
C GLU A 258 -0.05 -0.90 -12.78
N ALA A 259 0.70 -1.21 -13.84
CA ALA A 259 1.78 -2.19 -13.80
C ALA A 259 2.97 -1.75 -12.94
N THR A 260 3.15 -0.45 -12.70
CA THR A 260 4.22 0.06 -11.81
C THR A 260 3.82 0.10 -10.34
N LEU A 261 2.54 -0.05 -9.98
CA LEU A 261 2.11 -0.01 -8.58
C LEU A 261 2.69 -1.16 -7.74
N LEU A 262 2.89 -2.32 -8.36
CA LEU A 262 3.36 -3.54 -7.70
C LEU A 262 4.60 -4.07 -8.41
N LEU A 263 5.56 -4.56 -7.64
CA LEU A 263 6.74 -5.26 -8.15
C LEU A 263 7.05 -6.49 -7.32
N CYS A 264 7.76 -7.46 -7.90
CA CYS A 264 8.21 -8.66 -7.19
C CYS A 264 9.74 -8.67 -7.08
N PRO A 265 10.32 -8.23 -5.95
CA PRO A 265 11.78 -8.14 -5.83
C PRO A 265 12.45 -9.52 -5.93
N SER A 266 11.77 -10.56 -5.43
CA SER A 266 12.32 -11.92 -5.40
C SER A 266 12.03 -12.75 -6.64
N GLY A 267 11.19 -12.26 -7.57
CA GLY A 267 10.70 -13.04 -8.72
C GLY A 267 9.82 -14.25 -8.38
N ARG A 268 9.51 -14.50 -7.09
CA ARG A 268 8.70 -15.64 -6.65
C ARG A 268 7.20 -15.35 -6.70
N LYS A 269 6.41 -16.34 -7.08
CA LYS A 269 4.94 -16.27 -7.03
C LYS A 269 4.47 -15.98 -5.59
N GLY A 270 3.55 -15.02 -5.43
CA GLY A 270 3.01 -14.65 -4.11
C GLY A 270 3.90 -13.70 -3.30
N HIS A 271 4.98 -13.17 -3.89
CA HIS A 271 5.93 -12.27 -3.23
C HIS A 271 5.95 -10.86 -3.85
N PHE A 272 4.83 -10.44 -4.44
CA PHE A 272 4.69 -9.06 -4.88
C PHE A 272 4.51 -8.13 -3.67
N VAL A 273 4.99 -6.90 -3.82
CA VAL A 273 4.85 -5.81 -2.88
C VAL A 273 4.59 -4.52 -3.66
N ALA A 274 4.04 -3.52 -3.01
CA ALA A 274 3.94 -2.21 -3.64
C ALA A 274 5.33 -1.59 -3.88
N THR A 275 5.46 -0.81 -4.94
CA THR A 275 6.76 -0.25 -5.36
C THR A 275 7.34 0.69 -4.31
N ASP A 276 6.53 1.57 -3.74
CA ASP A 276 6.91 2.44 -2.62
C ASP A 276 7.31 1.66 -1.35
N PHE A 277 6.77 0.47 -1.10
CA PHE A 277 7.26 -0.39 -0.01
C PHE A 277 8.70 -0.84 -0.25
N TYR A 278 9.03 -1.24 -1.48
CA TYR A 278 10.39 -1.65 -1.79
C TYR A 278 11.36 -0.47 -1.67
N LEU A 279 10.93 0.74 -2.04
CA LEU A 279 11.68 1.98 -1.79
C LEU A 279 11.96 2.18 -0.28
N GLU A 280 10.99 1.95 0.59
CA GLU A 280 11.21 2.01 2.05
C GLU A 280 12.23 0.99 2.54
N VAL A 281 12.23 -0.22 1.98
CA VAL A 281 13.26 -1.22 2.28
C VAL A 281 14.65 -0.72 1.87
N GLN A 282 14.79 -0.14 0.67
CA GLN A 282 16.06 0.45 0.23
C GLN A 282 16.49 1.61 1.13
N ASN A 283 15.56 2.49 1.49
CA ASN A 283 15.79 3.59 2.42
C ASN A 283 16.26 3.10 3.78
N PHE A 284 15.70 2.00 4.29
CA PHE A 284 16.13 1.39 5.53
C PHE A 284 17.59 0.93 5.46
N TRP A 285 17.98 0.20 4.40
CA TRP A 285 19.38 -0.20 4.20
C TRP A 285 20.32 1.00 4.15
N LEU A 286 19.95 2.04 3.39
CA LEU A 286 20.70 3.29 3.29
C LEU A 286 20.89 3.96 4.65
N LYS A 287 19.80 4.16 5.40
CA LYS A 287 19.81 4.93 6.67
C LYS A 287 20.48 4.17 7.81
N TYR A 288 20.15 2.90 7.98
CA TYR A 288 20.55 2.14 9.17
C TYR A 288 21.85 1.36 8.97
N PHE A 289 21.99 0.65 7.85
CA PHE A 289 23.18 -0.16 7.62
C PHE A 289 24.34 0.66 7.07
N TYR A 290 24.10 1.45 6.02
CA TYR A 290 25.18 2.13 5.33
C TYR A 290 25.58 3.46 5.97
N ASN A 291 24.61 4.25 6.46
CA ASN A 291 24.92 5.57 7.02
C ASN A 291 25.22 5.57 8.53
N HIS A 292 24.77 4.59 9.33
CA HIS A 292 25.02 4.49 10.78
C HIS A 292 24.78 5.78 11.60
N SER A 293 24.07 6.77 11.06
CA SER A 293 24.02 8.13 11.64
C SER A 293 22.61 8.54 12.08
N GLY A 294 21.56 7.78 11.75
CA GLY A 294 20.18 8.07 12.18
C GLY A 294 19.59 9.39 11.64
N ILE A 295 20.41 10.33 11.16
CA ILE A 295 20.06 11.65 10.65
C ILE A 295 21.02 11.98 9.51
N GLY A 296 20.48 12.19 8.31
CA GLY A 296 21.24 12.67 7.16
C GLY A 296 22.10 11.59 6.49
N THR A 297 22.04 11.58 5.17
CA THR A 297 22.82 10.69 4.31
C THR A 297 24.21 11.29 4.12
N VAL A 298 25.28 10.58 4.52
CA VAL A 298 26.66 10.99 4.19
C VAL A 298 26.99 10.47 2.80
N ILE A 299 26.74 11.30 1.78
CA ILE A 299 26.83 10.95 0.35
C ILE A 299 28.21 10.37 -0.02
N GLU A 300 29.30 10.89 0.55
CA GLU A 300 30.66 10.41 0.25
C GLU A 300 30.89 8.96 0.71
N ARG A 301 30.48 8.62 1.93
CA ARG A 301 30.55 7.24 2.45
C ARG A 301 29.70 6.28 1.61
N LEU A 302 28.55 6.76 1.16
CA LEU A 302 27.65 6.04 0.27
C LEU A 302 28.29 5.74 -1.09
N ARG A 303 28.96 6.72 -1.69
CA ARG A 303 29.71 6.55 -2.95
C ARG A 303 30.77 5.45 -2.83
N ASP A 304 31.49 5.43 -1.72
CA ASP A 304 32.59 4.49 -1.48
C ASP A 304 32.06 3.06 -1.21
N VAL A 305 30.92 2.91 -0.54
CA VAL A 305 30.30 1.60 -0.27
C VAL A 305 29.57 1.03 -1.50
N PHE A 306 28.93 1.88 -2.32
CA PHE A 306 28.20 1.42 -3.52
C PHE A 306 29.11 1.10 -4.70
N SER A 307 30.27 1.76 -4.84
CA SER A 307 31.24 1.41 -5.90
C SER A 307 31.71 -0.05 -5.84
N ILE A 308 31.59 -0.70 -4.67
CA ILE A 308 31.98 -2.10 -4.46
C ILE A 308 30.81 -3.08 -4.68
N ASN A 309 29.56 -2.62 -4.55
CA ASN A 309 28.38 -3.50 -4.43
C ASN A 309 27.35 -3.38 -5.57
N ILE A 310 27.62 -2.61 -6.64
CA ILE A 310 26.78 -2.61 -7.85
C ILE A 310 27.24 -3.74 -8.78
N PRO A 311 26.50 -4.86 -8.92
CA PRO A 311 26.92 -6.03 -9.72
C PRO A 311 26.77 -5.80 -11.24
N ILE A 312 26.57 -4.56 -11.69
CA ILE A 312 26.30 -4.17 -13.08
C ILE A 312 27.49 -3.42 -13.71
N VAL A 313 28.48 -2.99 -12.92
CA VAL A 313 29.69 -2.28 -13.43
C VAL A 313 30.91 -3.19 -13.41
N SER A 314 30.82 -4.37 -14.02
CA SER A 314 32.00 -5.23 -14.27
C SER A 314 31.99 -5.96 -15.60
N LEU A 315 31.14 -5.54 -16.56
CA LEU A 315 31.21 -6.01 -17.94
C LEU A 315 31.73 -4.90 -18.85
N SER A 316 32.96 -4.46 -18.62
CA SER A 316 33.84 -4.09 -19.73
C SER A 316 34.52 -5.38 -20.20
N PRO A 317 34.37 -5.79 -21.47
CA PRO A 317 35.22 -6.83 -22.02
C PRO A 317 36.66 -6.33 -21.89
N LYS A 318 37.53 -7.08 -21.20
CA LYS A 318 38.96 -6.90 -21.38
C LYS A 318 39.22 -7.14 -22.86
N GLU A 319 39.59 -6.09 -23.58
CA GLU A 319 40.26 -6.24 -24.86
C GLU A 319 41.49 -7.14 -24.60
N SER A 320 41.40 -8.38 -25.07
CA SER A 320 42.55 -9.26 -25.16
C SER A 320 43.42 -8.74 -26.29
N SER A 321 44.38 -7.89 -25.96
CA SER A 321 45.56 -7.69 -26.79
C SER A 321 46.33 -9.02 -26.88
N ASP A 322 46.72 -9.35 -28.11
CA ASP A 322 47.70 -10.37 -28.51
C ASP A 322 47.24 -11.81 -28.65
N GLN A 323 46.70 -12.13 -29.84
CA GLN A 323 47.16 -13.28 -30.62
C GLN A 323 47.24 -12.92 -32.11
N THR A 324 48.47 -12.74 -32.57
CA THR A 324 48.86 -12.69 -33.98
C THR A 324 48.58 -14.02 -34.66
N TYR A 325 47.52 -14.09 -35.46
CA TYR A 325 47.33 -15.14 -36.47
C TYR A 325 47.89 -14.65 -37.81
N GLN A 326 49.05 -15.18 -38.20
CA GLN A 326 49.48 -15.18 -39.60
C GLN A 326 48.57 -16.11 -40.40
N SER A 327 48.14 -15.67 -41.58
CA SER A 327 47.49 -16.49 -42.63
C SER A 327 48.31 -16.34 -43.92
N PRO A 328 48.03 -17.09 -44.99
CA PRO A 328 48.74 -18.33 -45.30
C PRO A 328 49.52 -18.25 -46.63
N HIS A 329 50.59 -19.03 -46.74
CA HIS A 329 51.08 -19.60 -47.99
C HIS A 329 51.40 -21.07 -47.79
#